data_AF-A0A2L2L2E8-F1
#
_entry.id   AF-A0A2L2L2E8-F1
#
_cell.length_a   1.000
_cell.length_b   1.000
_cell.length_c   1.000
_cell.angle_alpha   90.00
_cell.angle_beta   90.00
_cell.angle_gamma   90.00
#
_symmetry.space_group_name_H-M   'P 1'
#
loop_
_entity.id
_entity.type
_entity.pdbx_description
1 polymer ?
#
loop_
_entity_poly.entity_id
_entity_poly.type
_entity_poly.pdbx_seq_one_letter_code
_entity_poly.pdbx_strand_id
1 'polypeptide(L)'
;MNKMTFPNACQVMRWHFHPLGFEAIMDAPRSMVARLFDRATGETLLAIAGIPCTAVMAAADVERIIEAVEAEMDAFIPSFTLRDAV
;
A
#
# COMPACT_ATOMS: atom_id res chain seq x y z
N MET A 1 -7.83 -9.33 20.61
CA MET A 1 -6.56 -9.25 19.85
C MET A 1 -6.76 -9.97 18.52
N ASN A 2 -7.27 -9.28 17.49
CA ASN A 2 -7.49 -9.89 16.16
C ASN A 2 -6.18 -9.84 15.38
N LYS A 3 -5.45 -10.96 15.39
CA LYS A 3 -4.30 -11.18 14.50
C LYS A 3 -4.84 -11.66 13.17
N MET A 4 -4.40 -11.04 12.09
CA MET A 4 -4.75 -11.41 10.73
C MET A 4 -3.52 -11.87 9.96
N THR A 5 -3.72 -12.81 9.06
CA THR A 5 -2.68 -13.28 8.15
C THR A 5 -2.43 -12.26 7.05
N PHE A 6 -1.24 -12.28 6.47
CA PHE A 6 -0.87 -11.39 5.36
C PHE A 6 -1.93 -11.32 4.24
N PRO A 7 -2.52 -12.43 3.74
CA PRO A 7 -3.56 -12.35 2.70
C PRO A 7 -4.82 -11.58 3.13
N ASN A 8 -5.23 -11.73 4.39
CA ASN A 8 -6.38 -10.99 4.93
C ASN A 8 -6.04 -9.50 5.07
N ALA A 9 -4.83 -9.16 5.50
CA ALA A 9 -4.37 -7.78 5.59
C ALA A 9 -4.34 -7.11 4.21
N CYS A 10 -3.80 -7.81 3.21
CA CYS A 10 -3.82 -7.35 1.83
C CYS A 10 -5.24 -7.17 1.28
N GLN A 11 -6.23 -7.93 1.78
CA GLN A 11 -7.62 -7.71 1.42
C GLN A 11 -8.16 -6.42 2.02
N VAL A 12 -7.90 -6.13 3.29
CA VAL A 12 -8.31 -4.87 3.93
C VAL A 12 -7.68 -3.67 3.22
N MET A 13 -6.37 -3.72 2.96
CA MET A 13 -5.66 -2.65 2.24
C MET A 13 -6.24 -2.43 0.83
N ARG A 14 -6.58 -3.52 0.11
CA ARG A 14 -7.23 -3.41 -1.21
C ARG A 14 -8.58 -2.70 -1.18
N TRP A 15 -9.34 -2.86 -0.11
CA TRP A 15 -10.61 -2.14 0.06
C TRP A 15 -10.37 -0.68 0.43
N HIS A 16 -9.35 -0.42 1.24
CA HIS A 16 -8.98 0.93 1.66
C HIS A 16 -8.54 1.82 0.49
N PHE A 17 -7.71 1.30 -0.41
CA PHE A 17 -7.19 2.07 -1.54
C PHE A 17 -8.14 2.13 -2.75
N HIS A 18 -9.32 1.50 -2.71
CA HIS A 18 -10.29 1.57 -3.80
C HIS A 18 -10.75 3.02 -4.04
N PRO A 19 -10.73 3.56 -5.27
CA PRO A 19 -10.73 2.86 -6.56
C PRO A 19 -9.36 2.48 -7.14
N LEU A 20 -8.26 2.87 -6.50
CA LEU A 20 -6.91 2.46 -6.92
C LEU A 20 -6.70 0.96 -6.67
N GLY A 21 -5.90 0.34 -7.54
CA GLY A 21 -5.40 -1.01 -7.34
C GLY A 21 -4.27 -1.01 -6.32
N PHE A 22 -4.35 -1.93 -5.35
CA PHE A 22 -3.29 -2.15 -4.37
C PHE A 22 -2.82 -3.61 -4.42
N GLU A 23 -1.51 -3.78 -4.54
CA GLU A 23 -0.84 -5.07 -4.50
C GLU A 23 0.24 -5.05 -3.43
N ALA A 24 0.30 -6.11 -2.63
CA ALA A 24 1.29 -6.27 -1.59
C ALA A 24 1.86 -7.69 -1.67
N ILE A 25 3.19 -7.78 -1.75
CA ILE A 25 3.92 -9.04 -1.87
C ILE A 25 5.08 -9.03 -0.89
N MET A 26 5.34 -10.14 -0.22
CA MET A 26 6.52 -10.25 0.65
C MET A 26 7.79 -10.38 -0.19
N ASP A 27 8.71 -9.45 0.01
CA ASP A 27 10.08 -9.49 -0.55
C ASP A 27 11.00 -10.33 0.35
N ALA A 28 10.78 -10.26 1.66
CA ALA A 28 11.50 -11.04 2.66
C ALA A 28 10.55 -11.45 3.80
N PRO A 29 10.93 -12.39 4.70
CA PRO A 29 10.08 -12.81 5.81
C PRO A 29 9.62 -11.70 6.76
N ARG A 30 10.28 -10.54 6.70
CA ARG A 30 9.97 -9.34 7.50
C ARG A 30 9.80 -8.06 6.66
N SER A 31 9.70 -8.17 5.34
CA SER A 31 9.64 -7.03 4.42
C SER A 31 8.64 -7.32 3.31
N MET A 32 7.87 -6.30 2.93
CA MET A 32 6.99 -6.36 1.78
C MET A 32 7.24 -5.21 0.81
N VAL A 33 6.84 -5.44 -0.43
CA VAL A 33 6.65 -4.40 -1.45
C VAL A 33 5.16 -4.15 -1.57
N ALA A 34 4.75 -2.89 -1.44
CA ALA A 34 3.42 -2.42 -1.82
C ALA A 34 3.50 -1.71 -3.16
N ARG A 35 2.49 -1.92 -4.01
CA ARG A 35 2.35 -1.29 -5.31
C ARG A 35 0.94 -0.75 -5.44
N LEU A 36 0.84 0.53 -5.73
CA LEU A 36 -0.39 1.18 -6.14
C LEU A 36 -0.38 1.40 -7.63
N PHE A 37 -1.49 1.06 -8.26
CA PHE A 37 -1.68 1.20 -9.70
C PHE A 37 -3.11 1.64 -10.01
N ASP A 38 -3.29 2.35 -11.11
CA ASP A 38 -4.62 2.65 -11.61
C ASP A 38 -5.25 1.35 -12.13
N ARG A 39 -6.42 0.98 -11.61
CA ARG A 39 -7.11 -0.27 -12.00
C ARG A 39 -7.72 -0.20 -13.40
N ALA A 40 -8.07 1.00 -13.87
CA ALA A 40 -8.66 1.22 -15.19
C ALA A 40 -7.58 1.18 -16.30
N THR A 41 -6.40 1.76 -16.06
CA THR A 41 -5.31 1.81 -17.05
C THR A 41 -4.25 0.72 -16.85
N GLY A 42 -4.12 0.17 -15.64
CA GLY A 42 -3.05 -0.73 -15.25
C GLY A 42 -1.72 -0.04 -14.95
N GLU A 43 -1.68 1.30 -14.98
CA GLU A 43 -0.46 2.09 -14.79
C GLU A 43 -0.02 2.07 -13.32
N THR A 44 1.25 1.75 -13.07
CA THR A 44 1.82 1.82 -11.72
C THR A 44 2.00 3.28 -11.32
N LEU A 45 1.27 3.72 -10.29
CA LEU A 45 1.38 5.07 -9.76
C LEU A 45 2.52 5.16 -8.73
N LEU A 46 2.64 4.14 -7.87
CA LEU A 46 3.62 4.11 -6.80
C LEU A 46 4.04 2.68 -6.48
N ALA A 47 5.33 2.47 -6.23
CA ALA A 47 5.85 1.20 -5.75
C ALA A 47 6.80 1.47 -4.58
N ILE A 48 6.47 0.90 -3.42
CA ILE A 48 7.16 1.09 -2.15
C ILE A 48 7.73 -0.25 -1.73
N ALA A 49 9.05 -0.37 -1.73
CA ALA A 49 9.76 -1.54 -1.23
C ALA A 49 10.25 -1.32 0.20
N GLY A 50 10.49 -2.41 0.95
CA GLY A 50 11.08 -2.32 2.28
C GLY A 50 10.08 -2.00 3.39
N ILE A 51 8.77 -2.12 3.14
CA ILE A 51 7.75 -1.90 4.18
C ILE A 51 7.88 -3.02 5.23
N PRO A 52 8.09 -2.69 6.52
CA PRO A 52 8.16 -3.69 7.57
C PRO A 52 6.84 -4.47 7.67
N CYS A 53 6.89 -5.77 7.47
CA CYS A 53 5.69 -6.61 7.42
C CYS A 53 5.99 -8.02 7.96
N THR A 54 5.07 -8.59 8.74
CA THR A 54 5.16 -9.97 9.25
C THR A 54 4.05 -10.84 8.66
N ALA A 55 4.31 -12.15 8.51
CA ALA A 55 3.31 -13.10 7.97
C ALA A 55 1.97 -13.12 8.75
N VAL A 56 2.02 -12.75 10.03
CA VAL A 56 0.87 -12.54 10.91
C VAL A 56 1.03 -11.18 11.56
N MET A 57 0.00 -10.35 11.45
CA MET A 57 0.01 -8.94 11.86
C MET A 57 -1.25 -8.62 12.66
N ALA A 58 -1.15 -7.73 13.63
CA ALA A 58 -2.33 -7.19 14.30
C ALA A 58 -3.01 -6.15 13.41
N ALA A 59 -4.28 -5.82 13.67
CA ALA A 59 -4.96 -4.72 12.99
C ALA A 59 -4.15 -3.40 13.04
N ALA A 60 -3.50 -3.10 14.18
CA ALA A 60 -2.65 -1.92 14.32
C ALA A 60 -1.40 -1.94 13.42
N ASP A 61 -0.87 -3.12 13.08
CA ASP A 61 0.26 -3.21 12.14
C ASP A 61 -0.22 -2.93 10.70
N VAL A 62 -1.44 -3.36 10.35
CA VAL A 62 -2.08 -3.05 9.06
C VAL A 62 -2.33 -1.56 8.91
N GLU A 63 -2.88 -0.92 9.95
CA GLU A 63 -3.10 0.53 9.98
C GLU A 63 -1.78 1.29 9.79
N ARG A 64 -0.70 0.89 10.48
CA ARG A 64 0.63 1.49 10.28
C ARG A 64 1.17 1.34 8.86
N ILE A 65 0.93 0.18 8.22
CA ILE A 65 1.35 -0.02 6.82
C ILE A 65 0.56 0.91 5.91
N ILE A 66 -0.75 1.03 6.12
CA ILE A 66 -1.61 1.95 5.36
C ILE A 66 -1.12 3.39 5.54
N GLU A 67 -0.90 3.84 6.78
CA GLU A 67 -0.38 5.19 7.07
C GLU A 67 0.97 5.44 6.41
N ALA A 68 1.89 4.46 6.44
CA ALA A 68 3.18 4.57 5.77
C ALA A 68 3.00 4.72 4.25
N VAL A 69 2.11 3.93 3.64
CA VAL A 69 1.81 4.02 2.21
C VAL A 69 1.17 5.37 1.87
N GLU A 70 0.24 5.86 2.69
CA GLU A 70 -0.39 7.17 2.51
C GLU A 70 0.61 8.32 2.66
N ALA A 71 1.56 8.22 3.60
CA ALA A 71 2.63 9.21 3.76
C ALA A 71 3.57 9.24 2.54
N GLU A 72 3.92 8.06 1.99
CA GLU A 72 4.70 7.98 0.76
C GLU A 72 3.90 8.51 -0.44
N MET A 73 2.58 8.27 -0.50
CA MET A 73 1.70 8.87 -1.50
C MET A 73 1.71 10.39 -1.38
N ASP A 74 1.50 10.95 -0.19
CA ASP A 74 1.50 12.39 0.05
C ASP A 74 2.86 13.03 -0.27
N ALA A 75 3.95 12.32 0.02
CA ALA A 75 5.30 12.74 -0.36
C ALA A 75 5.56 12.66 -1.88
N PHE A 76 4.87 11.78 -2.61
CA PHE A 76 4.96 11.62 -4.07
C PHE A 76 3.99 12.52 -4.84
N ILE A 77 2.87 12.90 -4.22
CA ILE A 77 1.81 13.78 -4.76
C ILE A 77 2.22 15.26 -4.98
N PRO A 78 3.32 15.86 -4.47
CA PRO A 78 3.72 17.21 -4.87
C PRO A 78 3.97 17.31 -6.38
N SER A 79 4.18 16.16 -7.04
CA SER A 79 4.39 16.02 -8.49
C SER A 79 3.12 15.73 -9.30
N PHE A 80 2.05 15.19 -8.69
CA PHE A 80 0.83 14.81 -9.42
C PHE A 80 -0.14 16.00 -9.57
N THR A 81 -0.25 16.86 -8.55
CA THR A 81 -1.08 18.08 -8.63
C THR A 81 -0.47 19.19 -9.49
N LEU A 82 0.80 19.08 -9.89
CA LEU A 82 1.48 20.09 -10.70
C LEU A 82 1.36 19.85 -12.21
N ARG A 83 0.82 18.70 -12.65
CA ARG A 83 0.61 18.38 -14.08
C ARG A 83 -0.81 18.61 -14.60
N ASP A 84 -1.79 18.81 -13.72
CA ASP A 84 -3.17 19.16 -14.11
C ASP A 84 -3.46 20.67 -14.10
N ALA A 85 -2.41 21.49 -14.06
CA ALA A 85 -2.52 22.95 -14.10
C ALA A 85 -1.70 23.56 -15.25
N VAL A 86 -1.87 23.07 -16.48
CA VAL A 86 -1.56 23.82 -17.73
C VAL A 86 -2.54 23.43 -18.84
#